data_AF-A0A1B6H2B3-F1
#
_entry.id   AF-A0A1B6H2B3-F1
#
_cell.length_a   1.000
_cell.length_b   1.000
_cell.length_c   1.000
_cell.angle_alpha   90.00
_cell.angle_beta   90.00
_cell.angle_gamma   90.00
#
_symmetry.space_group_name_H-M   'P 1'
#
loop_
_entity.id
_entity.type
_entity.pdbx_description
1 polymer ?
#
loop_
_entity_poly.entity_id
_entity_poly.type
_entity_poly.pdbx_seq_one_letter_code
_entity_poly.pdbx_strand_id
1 'polypeptide(L)'
;MGNKLTKVESSSSALPAPPPLPVAAVPVEPVVSPSFESPKSDLKIPRTNPGTMDDLHKPFNDIKPVVFDGLKFVINKGLSQNFQVTHNLTINSDEQNGYRFGTAFVGDQRIGPGDAVPVMSGETDLSGNMNGRFIHQM
;
A
#
# COMPACT_ATOMS: atom_id res chain seq x y z
N MET A 1 -50.82 11.97 -24.11
CA MET A 1 -50.60 11.59 -25.52
C MET A 1 -49.46 12.43 -26.07
N GLY A 2 -48.38 11.81 -26.53
CA GLY A 2 -47.48 12.39 -27.55
C GLY A 2 -46.24 13.13 -27.06
N ASN A 3 -45.10 12.43 -27.03
CA ASN A 3 -43.73 12.95 -26.88
C ASN A 3 -43.35 13.97 -27.95
N LYS A 4 -42.39 14.87 -27.67
CA LYS A 4 -41.22 15.07 -28.54
C LYS A 4 -39.96 15.45 -27.73
N LEU A 5 -38.92 14.65 -27.97
CA LEU A 5 -37.53 14.81 -27.54
C LEU A 5 -36.86 15.93 -28.35
N THR A 6 -36.12 16.81 -27.69
CA THR A 6 -35.05 17.61 -28.32
C THR A 6 -33.76 17.43 -27.51
N LYS A 7 -32.77 16.86 -28.18
CA LYS A 7 -31.38 16.67 -27.74
C LYS A 7 -30.69 18.04 -27.78
N VAL A 8 -30.07 18.47 -26.68
CA VAL A 8 -29.13 19.61 -26.68
C VAL A 8 -27.79 19.12 -26.18
N GLU A 9 -26.79 19.36 -27.00
CA GLU A 9 -25.40 18.93 -26.91
C GLU A 9 -24.65 19.50 -25.70
N SER A 10 -23.70 18.68 -25.27
CA SER A 10 -22.56 18.96 -24.41
C SER A 10 -21.84 20.27 -24.77
N SER A 11 -21.67 21.16 -23.80
CA SER A 11 -20.67 22.24 -23.87
C SER A 11 -19.83 22.28 -22.58
N SER A 12 -18.60 21.79 -22.73
CA SER A 12 -17.48 21.96 -21.81
C SER A 12 -16.93 23.37 -21.98
N SER A 13 -16.89 24.19 -20.94
CA SER A 13 -16.32 25.54 -20.97
C SER A 13 -14.81 25.48 -20.70
N ALA A 14 -14.03 25.42 -21.79
CA ALA A 14 -12.59 25.65 -21.78
C ALA A 14 -12.28 27.16 -21.77
N LEU A 15 -11.27 27.56 -20.98
CA LEU A 15 -10.74 28.92 -20.87
C LEU A 15 -10.12 29.42 -22.20
N PRO A 16 -10.12 30.74 -22.48
CA PRO A 16 -9.58 31.29 -23.74
C PRO A 16 -8.04 31.27 -23.81
N ALA A 17 -7.50 30.94 -24.99
CA ALA A 17 -6.07 30.87 -25.28
C ALA A 17 -5.41 32.26 -25.38
N PRO A 18 -4.14 32.44 -24.92
CA PRO A 18 -3.41 33.69 -25.05
C PRO A 18 -2.93 33.97 -26.49
N PRO A 19 -2.67 35.25 -26.84
CA PRO A 19 -2.40 35.70 -28.20
C PRO A 19 -1.03 35.25 -28.76
N PRO A 20 -0.88 35.15 -30.10
CA PRO A 20 0.35 34.69 -30.74
C PRO A 20 1.46 35.74 -30.71
N LEU A 21 2.66 35.33 -30.30
CA LEU A 21 3.88 36.13 -30.36
C LEU A 21 4.46 36.17 -31.79
N PRO A 22 5.17 37.26 -32.17
CA PRO A 22 5.68 37.44 -33.52
C PRO A 22 6.77 36.41 -33.88
N VAL A 23 6.63 35.83 -35.08
CA VAL A 23 7.51 34.81 -35.66
C VAL A 23 8.85 35.45 -36.04
N ALA A 24 9.87 35.28 -35.19
CA ALA A 24 11.26 35.41 -35.59
C ALA A 24 11.75 34.05 -36.09
N ALA A 25 12.16 33.98 -37.35
CA ALA A 25 12.66 32.77 -37.99
C ALA A 25 13.96 32.30 -37.33
N VAL A 26 13.88 31.24 -36.53
CA VAL A 26 15.05 30.52 -36.02
C VAL A 26 15.30 29.32 -36.95
N PRO A 27 16.53 29.09 -37.44
CA PRO A 27 16.84 27.95 -38.31
C PRO A 27 16.52 26.62 -37.61
N VAL A 28 15.88 25.70 -38.34
CA VAL A 28 15.51 24.36 -37.87
C VAL A 28 16.79 23.54 -37.66
N GLU A 29 17.27 23.46 -36.43
CA GLU A 29 18.22 22.43 -36.01
C GLU A 29 17.47 21.09 -35.83
N PRO A 30 18.01 19.96 -36.32
CA PRO A 30 17.32 18.68 -36.27
C PRO A 30 17.10 18.23 -34.83
N VAL A 31 15.85 17.86 -34.53
CA VAL A 31 15.40 17.31 -33.25
C VAL A 31 16.23 16.06 -32.93
N VAL A 32 17.23 16.23 -32.07
CA VAL A 32 17.89 15.11 -31.40
C VAL A 32 16.88 14.59 -30.38
N SER A 33 16.26 13.46 -30.70
CA SER A 33 15.51 12.65 -29.74
C SER A 33 16.35 12.54 -28.45
N PRO A 34 15.82 12.88 -27.25
CA PRO A 34 16.56 12.59 -26.04
C PRO A 34 16.59 11.07 -25.91
N SER A 35 17.71 10.46 -26.29
CA SER A 35 18.09 9.16 -25.80
C SER A 35 18.00 9.24 -24.28
N PHE A 36 17.20 8.35 -23.69
CA PHE A 36 17.22 8.11 -22.25
C PHE A 36 18.58 7.48 -21.95
N GLU A 37 19.61 8.31 -21.87
CA GLU A 37 20.93 7.89 -21.46
C GLU A 37 20.79 7.52 -19.99
N SER A 38 20.86 6.22 -19.72
CA SER A 38 20.88 5.70 -18.35
C SER A 38 22.07 6.39 -17.67
N PRO A 39 21.88 7.14 -16.58
CA PRO A 39 23.01 7.72 -15.88
C PRO A 39 23.91 6.57 -15.45
N LYS A 40 25.10 6.49 -16.07
CA LYS A 40 26.19 5.64 -15.60
C LYS A 40 26.62 6.22 -14.26
N SER A 41 25.99 5.73 -13.20
CA SER A 41 26.36 6.08 -11.84
C SER A 41 27.68 5.40 -11.51
N ASP A 42 28.78 6.14 -11.67
CA ASP A 42 30.08 5.89 -11.02
C ASP A 42 30.01 6.16 -9.49
N LEU A 43 28.85 5.89 -8.89
CA LEU A 43 28.73 5.69 -7.47
C LEU A 43 28.77 4.18 -7.28
N LYS A 44 29.80 3.70 -6.58
CA LYS A 44 29.86 2.34 -6.04
C LYS A 44 28.79 2.19 -4.95
N ILE A 45 27.53 2.39 -5.32
CA ILE A 45 26.36 1.96 -4.57
C ILE A 45 26.51 0.44 -4.60
N PRO A 46 26.76 -0.22 -3.45
CA PRO A 46 26.74 -1.68 -3.44
C PRO A 46 25.41 -2.09 -4.07
N ARG A 47 25.46 -2.94 -5.10
CA ARG A 47 24.28 -3.53 -5.73
C ARG A 47 23.64 -4.51 -4.74
N THR A 48 23.20 -3.97 -3.62
CA THR A 48 22.42 -4.66 -2.60
C THR A 48 20.99 -4.71 -3.10
N ASN A 49 20.29 -5.81 -2.82
CA ASN A 49 18.89 -5.96 -3.15
C ASN A 49 18.10 -4.74 -2.62
N PRO A 50 17.46 -3.93 -3.48
CA PRO A 50 16.77 -2.70 -3.07
C PRO A 50 15.51 -2.94 -2.22
N GLY A 51 15.13 -4.19 -1.96
CA GLY A 51 13.95 -4.54 -1.16
C GLY A 51 12.70 -4.76 -2.03
N THR A 52 11.56 -4.93 -1.38
CA THR A 52 10.26 -5.10 -2.08
C THR A 52 9.58 -3.76 -2.33
N MET A 53 8.65 -3.70 -3.29
CA MET A 53 7.89 -2.47 -3.58
C MET A 53 7.14 -1.94 -2.35
N ASP A 54 6.65 -2.83 -1.49
CA ASP A 54 5.92 -2.49 -0.27
C ASP A 54 6.82 -1.75 0.76
N ASP A 55 8.14 -1.99 0.72
CA ASP A 55 9.11 -1.36 1.62
C ASP A 55 9.33 0.13 1.29
N LEU A 56 8.94 0.61 0.10
CA LEU A 56 9.13 2.02 -0.29
C LEU A 56 8.36 3.00 0.61
N HIS A 57 7.14 2.63 1.03
CA HIS A 57 6.29 3.47 1.88
C HIS A 57 6.36 3.12 3.36
N LYS A 58 7.11 2.07 3.72
CA LYS A 58 7.23 1.60 5.10
C LYS A 58 7.74 2.68 6.07
N PRO A 59 8.83 3.44 5.78
CA PRO A 59 9.32 4.47 6.70
C PRO A 59 8.30 5.56 7.00
N PHE A 60 7.47 5.91 6.01
CA PHE A 60 6.40 6.87 6.20
C PHE A 60 5.27 6.31 7.06
N ASN A 61 4.86 5.06 6.83
CA ASN A 61 3.83 4.42 7.63
C ASN A 61 4.26 4.19 9.08
N ASP A 62 5.55 3.94 9.33
CA ASP A 62 6.10 3.73 10.67
C ASP A 62 6.10 5.02 11.52
N ILE A 63 6.11 6.21 10.89
CA ILE A 63 6.07 7.51 11.58
C ILE A 63 4.63 7.96 11.90
N LYS A 64 3.64 7.41 11.19
CA LYS A 64 2.24 7.81 11.40
C LYS A 64 1.78 7.41 12.80
N PRO A 65 1.20 8.35 13.58
CA PRO A 65 0.63 8.01 14.88
C PRO A 65 -0.56 7.06 14.68
N VAL A 66 -0.60 6.00 15.49
CA VAL A 66 -1.76 5.11 15.55
C VAL A 66 -2.79 5.74 16.48
N VAL A 67 -3.82 6.35 15.88
CA VAL A 67 -4.97 6.87 16.63
C VAL A 67 -5.89 5.72 17.03
N PHE A 68 -6.35 5.73 18.27
CA PHE A 68 -7.40 4.84 18.76
C PHE A 68 -8.45 5.67 19.49
N ASP A 69 -9.68 5.18 19.50
CA ASP A 69 -10.77 5.78 20.26
C ASP A 69 -11.13 4.87 21.45
N GLY A 70 -11.45 5.48 22.57
CA GLY A 70 -11.72 4.80 23.83
C GLY A 70 -10.51 4.03 24.38
N LEU A 71 -10.67 2.73 24.57
CA LEU A 71 -9.76 1.86 25.30
C LEU A 71 -9.44 0.60 24.49
N LYS A 72 -8.16 0.36 24.25
CA LYS A 72 -7.66 -0.82 23.53
C LYS A 72 -6.81 -1.69 24.45
N PHE A 73 -7.28 -2.90 24.71
CA PHE A 73 -6.52 -3.94 25.38
C PHE A 73 -5.96 -4.93 24.37
N VAL A 74 -4.66 -5.17 24.44
CA VAL A 74 -3.97 -6.15 23.59
C VAL A 74 -3.21 -7.12 24.48
N ILE A 75 -3.54 -8.40 24.39
CA ILE A 75 -2.88 -9.47 25.13
C ILE A 75 -2.23 -10.40 24.11
N ASN A 76 -0.90 -10.40 24.09
CA ASN A 76 -0.11 -11.30 23.26
C ASN A 76 0.47 -12.41 24.11
N LYS A 77 0.06 -13.65 23.84
CA LYS A 77 0.50 -14.84 24.56
C LYS A 77 1.17 -15.82 23.60
N GLY A 78 2.47 -16.03 23.76
CA GLY A 78 3.16 -17.15 23.13
C GLY A 78 2.83 -18.44 23.87
N LEU A 79 2.25 -19.43 23.18
CA LEU A 79 2.05 -20.77 23.75
C LEU A 79 3.26 -21.67 23.48
N SER A 80 4.00 -21.40 22.40
CA SER A 80 5.27 -22.03 22.08
C SER A 80 6.16 -21.05 21.32
N GLN A 81 7.39 -21.46 20.99
CA GLN A 81 8.29 -20.67 20.13
C GLN A 81 7.66 -20.38 18.76
N ASN A 82 6.84 -21.31 18.28
CA ASN A 82 6.26 -21.31 16.94
C ASN A 82 4.79 -20.90 16.92
N PHE A 83 4.16 -20.71 18.08
CA PHE A 83 2.72 -20.44 18.15
C PHE A 83 2.41 -19.30 19.12
N GLN A 84 1.81 -18.25 18.59
CA GLN A 84 1.40 -17.06 19.31
C GLN A 84 -0.09 -16.84 19.16
N VAL A 85 -0.69 -16.35 20.23
CA VAL A 85 -2.11 -16.02 20.31
C VAL A 85 -2.24 -14.56 20.75
N THR A 86 -3.09 -13.82 20.08
CA THR A 86 -3.33 -12.41 20.34
C THR A 86 -4.81 -12.18 20.60
N HIS A 87 -5.13 -11.53 21.72
CA HIS A 87 -6.48 -11.06 22.04
C HIS A 87 -6.48 -9.55 21.97
N ASN A 88 -7.25 -8.98 21.04
CA ASN A 88 -7.50 -7.55 20.96
C ASN A 88 -8.93 -7.27 21.40
N LEU A 89 -9.10 -6.49 22.46
CA LEU A 89 -10.38 -5.97 22.89
C LEU A 89 -10.36 -4.45 22.76
N THR A 90 -11.29 -3.91 21.98
CA THR A 90 -11.46 -2.46 21.80
C THR A 90 -12.82 -2.06 22.36
N ILE A 91 -12.82 -1.07 23.25
CA ILE A 91 -13.99 -0.50 23.87
C ILE A 91 -14.05 0.97 23.46
N ASN A 92 -15.05 1.37 22.69
CA ASN A 92 -15.26 2.75 22.25
C ASN A 92 -16.66 3.24 22.63
N SER A 93 -16.91 4.54 22.44
CA SER A 93 -18.21 5.14 22.78
C SER A 93 -19.32 4.78 21.79
N ASP A 94 -18.97 4.30 20.61
CA ASP A 94 -19.90 3.85 19.57
C ASP A 94 -20.28 2.37 19.75
N GLU A 95 -21.27 1.87 19.00
CA GLU A 95 -21.72 0.46 19.04
C GLU A 95 -20.64 -0.56 18.57
N GLN A 96 -19.41 -0.12 18.32
CA GLN A 96 -18.35 -0.90 17.70
C GLN A 96 -17.35 -1.46 18.73
N ASN A 97 -17.83 -1.79 19.93
CA ASN A 97 -17.08 -2.58 20.89
C ASN A 97 -16.73 -3.94 20.25
N GLY A 98 -15.44 -4.20 20.08
CA GLY A 98 -14.96 -5.29 19.24
C GLY A 98 -13.96 -6.16 19.97
N TYR A 99 -14.18 -7.48 19.90
CA TYR A 99 -13.18 -8.47 20.27
C TYR A 99 -12.66 -9.16 19.01
N ARG A 100 -11.34 -9.23 18.89
CA ARG A 100 -10.65 -9.92 17.80
C ARG A 100 -9.65 -10.91 18.38
N PHE A 101 -9.82 -12.17 18.00
CA PHE A 101 -8.93 -13.25 18.34
C PHE A 101 -8.00 -13.52 17.16
N GLY A 102 -6.70 -13.47 17.40
CA GLY A 102 -5.65 -13.70 16.42
C GLY A 102 -4.74 -14.84 16.82
N THR A 103 -4.21 -15.54 15.83
CA THR A 103 -3.20 -16.58 16.01
C THR A 103 -2.12 -16.41 14.94
N ALA A 104 -0.89 -16.71 15.30
CA ALA A 104 0.24 -16.75 14.39
C ALA A 104 1.06 -18.01 14.65
N PHE A 105 1.35 -18.74 13.58
CA PHE A 105 2.19 -19.93 13.57
C PHE A 105 3.39 -19.70 12.65
N VAL A 106 4.56 -20.11 13.09
CA VAL A 106 5.81 -20.07 12.31
C VAL A 106 6.38 -21.48 12.28
N GLY A 107 6.49 -22.08 11.11
CA GLY A 107 7.04 -23.42 10.93
C GLY A 107 8.54 -23.49 11.20
N ASP A 108 9.05 -24.71 11.36
CA ASP A 108 10.44 -24.95 11.76
C ASP A 108 11.43 -25.01 10.58
N GLN A 109 10.94 -25.06 9.34
CA GLN A 109 11.80 -25.20 8.18
C GLN A 109 12.49 -23.87 7.88
N ARG A 110 13.80 -23.81 8.13
CA ARG A 110 14.63 -22.62 7.86
C ARG A 110 15.28 -22.74 6.49
N ILE A 111 14.88 -21.88 5.56
CA ILE A 111 15.40 -21.85 4.18
C ILE A 111 16.60 -20.88 4.06
N GLY A 112 16.76 -19.97 5.04
CA GLY A 112 17.86 -19.02 5.07
C GLY A 112 18.20 -18.56 6.49
N PRO A 113 19.19 -17.64 6.62
CA PRO A 113 19.57 -17.05 7.90
C PRO A 113 18.48 -16.09 8.40
N GLY A 114 17.41 -16.64 8.99
CA GLY A 114 16.35 -15.87 9.65
C GLY A 114 14.93 -16.25 9.22
N ASP A 115 14.78 -16.83 8.03
CA ASP A 115 13.45 -17.08 7.45
C ASP A 115 13.00 -18.51 7.75
N ALA A 116 12.03 -18.60 8.68
CA ALA A 116 11.38 -19.84 9.06
C ALA A 116 10.01 -19.92 8.37
N VAL A 117 9.75 -21.02 7.67
CA VAL A 117 8.54 -21.25 6.88
C VAL A 117 7.91 -22.61 7.23
N PRO A 118 6.60 -22.80 6.98
CA PRO A 118 5.60 -21.81 6.56
C PRO A 118 5.19 -20.85 7.70
N VAL A 119 4.81 -19.62 7.35
CA VAL A 119 4.20 -18.67 8.30
C VAL A 119 2.70 -18.60 8.05
N MET A 120 1.91 -18.81 9.09
CA MET A 120 0.47 -18.70 9.04
C MET A 120 0.01 -17.67 10.07
N SER A 121 -0.88 -16.77 9.70
CA SER A 121 -1.54 -15.88 10.66
C SER A 121 -3.02 -15.82 10.34
N GLY A 122 -3.87 -15.93 11.36
CA GLY A 122 -5.31 -15.83 11.22
C GLY A 122 -5.88 -14.92 12.29
N GLU A 123 -6.94 -14.20 11.96
CA GLU A 123 -7.70 -13.40 12.92
C GLU A 123 -9.20 -13.52 12.64
N THR A 124 -10.00 -13.46 13.70
CA THR A 124 -11.46 -13.53 13.65
C THR A 124 -12.08 -12.51 14.58
N ASP A 125 -13.18 -11.89 14.17
CA ASP A 125 -13.97 -10.96 14.97
C ASP A 125 -15.34 -11.53 15.39
N LEU A 126 -16.03 -10.84 16.30
CA LEU A 126 -17.36 -11.25 16.77
C LEU A 126 -18.47 -11.12 15.71
N SER A 127 -18.22 -10.39 14.63
CA SER A 127 -19.14 -10.24 13.50
C SER A 127 -19.02 -11.40 12.50
N GLY A 128 -18.09 -12.32 12.71
CA GLY A 128 -17.84 -13.46 11.84
C GLY A 128 -16.90 -13.16 10.67
N ASN A 129 -16.24 -12.01 10.66
CA ASN A 129 -15.20 -11.73 9.68
C ASN A 129 -13.91 -12.45 10.08
N MET A 130 -13.33 -13.15 9.12
CA MET A 130 -12.08 -13.87 9.29
C MET A 130 -11.06 -13.41 8.25
N ASN A 131 -9.86 -13.06 8.70
CA ASN A 131 -8.72 -12.79 7.83
C ASN A 131 -7.65 -13.86 8.07
N GLY A 132 -7.02 -14.33 7.00
CA GLY A 132 -5.97 -15.34 7.06
C GLY A 132 -4.89 -15.06 6.04
N ARG A 133 -3.63 -15.29 6.43
CA ARG A 133 -2.45 -15.18 5.58
C ARG A 133 -1.59 -16.43 5.75
N PHE A 134 -1.22 -17.01 4.63
CA PHE A 134 -0.32 -18.16 4.55
C PHE A 134 0.86 -17.78 3.65
N ILE A 135 2.07 -17.85 4.19
CA ILE A 135 3.32 -17.60 3.47
C ILE A 135 4.07 -18.91 3.41
N HIS A 136 4.31 -19.38 2.20
CA HIS A 136 5.12 -20.54 1.93
C HIS A 136 6.18 -20.19 0.89
N GLN A 137 7.41 -20.57 1.19
CA GLN A 137 8.56 -20.44 0.31
C GLN A 137 9.06 -21.86 0.03
N MET A 138 9.26 -22.17 -1.25
CA MET A 138 9.78 -23.46 -1.70
C MET A 138 11.29 -23.41 -1.88
#